data_AF-A0A9D4RYK9-F1
#
_entry.id   AF-A0A9D4RYK9-F1
#
_cell.length_a   1.000
_cell.length_b   1.000
_cell.length_c   1.000
_cell.angle_alpha   90.00
_cell.angle_beta   90.00
_cell.angle_gamma   90.00
#
_symmetry.space_group_name_H-M   'P 1'
#
loop_
_entity.id
_entity.type
_entity.pdbx_description
1 polymer ?
#
loop_
_entity_poly.entity_id
_entity_poly.type
_entity_poly.pdbx_seq_one_letter_code
_entity_poly.pdbx_strand_id
1 'polypeptide(L)'
;MMEVRHCKGPCSVVGLQLEMEVRHCKGSCSVVGLQLEMEVGHCKGPCSVVGLQLEMEVRHCKGPCSVVGLQLEMEVRHCKGPCSVVGLQLEMEVRHCKGPCSVVGLQLEMEVGHCKGPCSVVGLQLEMEVRHCKGPCSVVGLQLEMEVRHCKGSCSVVGLQLEMEVGHCKGPCSVVGLQLEMEVRHCKGPCSVVGLQLEMEVGHCKGPCSVVGLQLEMEVGHCKGPCSVVGLQLEMEVRHCKGPCSVVGLQLKMEVGHCKGPCSVVGLQLEMEVGHCKGPCSVVGLQLEMEVRHCKGPCSVVGLQLEMEVGHCKGPCSVVGLQLEMEVRHCKGPCSVVGLQLEMEVRHCKGPCSVVGLQLEMEVGHCKGPCSVVGLQLEMEVGHCKGPCSVVGLQLEMEVRHCKGPCSVVGLQSEQAHTQAGCSVRIFFVINGPTSNFSRMIGPTVHFP
;
A
#
# COMPACT_ATOMS: atom_id res chain seq x y z
N MET A 1 40.10 -23.04 -3.88
CA MET A 1 40.44 -21.74 -3.29
C MET A 1 39.50 -21.41 -2.13
N MET A 2 38.25 -20.97 -2.40
CA MET A 2 37.25 -20.59 -1.39
C MET A 2 37.00 -21.70 -0.35
N GLU A 3 36.59 -22.86 -0.86
CA GLU A 3 36.29 -24.11 -0.14
C GLU A 3 35.19 -23.96 0.95
N VAL A 4 34.94 -25.04 1.72
CA VAL A 4 33.82 -25.09 2.69
C VAL A 4 34.24 -25.37 4.14
N ARG A 5 35.46 -25.88 4.39
CA ARG A 5 35.78 -26.51 5.68
C ARG A 5 35.10 -27.89 5.71
N HIS A 6 34.04 -28.02 6.50
CA HIS A 6 33.16 -29.19 6.54
C HIS A 6 32.38 -29.24 7.88
N CYS A 7 31.64 -30.32 8.10
CA CYS A 7 30.68 -30.47 9.21
C CYS A 7 30.76 -31.86 9.86
N LYS A 8 29.91 -32.15 10.85
CA LYS A 8 29.94 -33.43 11.58
C LYS A 8 31.21 -33.54 12.44
N GLY A 9 31.96 -34.63 12.26
CA GLY A 9 33.06 -35.02 13.14
C GLY A 9 32.62 -35.90 14.34
N PRO A 10 33.59 -36.53 15.04
CA PRO A 10 33.45 -37.43 16.19
C PRO A 10 32.14 -38.19 16.46
N CYS A 11 31.95 -38.59 17.73
CA CYS A 11 31.04 -39.66 18.14
C CYS A 11 29.54 -39.29 18.06
N SER A 12 28.67 -40.26 18.37
CA SER A 12 27.21 -40.11 18.56
C SER A 12 26.69 -41.19 19.52
N VAL A 13 25.47 -41.04 20.07
CA VAL A 13 24.84 -42.00 21.01
C VAL A 13 23.34 -42.14 20.74
N VAL A 14 22.74 -43.27 21.14
CA VAL A 14 21.32 -43.62 21.01
C VAL A 14 20.96 -44.80 21.92
N GLY A 15 19.72 -44.86 22.43
CA GLY A 15 19.20 -46.06 23.09
C GLY A 15 17.74 -45.96 23.54
N LEU A 16 16.95 -47.00 23.21
CA LEU A 16 15.69 -47.39 23.88
C LEU A 16 14.64 -46.27 24.05
N GLN A 17 14.22 -46.03 25.29
CA GLN A 17 12.97 -45.43 25.76
C GLN A 17 13.24 -44.98 27.21
N LEU A 18 13.22 -43.68 27.52
CA LEU A 18 13.97 -43.15 28.67
C LEU A 18 13.37 -41.89 29.32
N GLU A 19 13.39 -41.82 30.65
CA GLU A 19 13.30 -40.59 31.45
C GLU A 19 14.72 -40.07 31.79
N MET A 20 15.00 -38.76 31.68
CA MET A 20 16.35 -38.22 31.93
C MET A 20 16.41 -36.79 32.51
N GLU A 21 16.80 -36.66 33.79
CA GLU A 21 17.02 -35.35 34.44
C GLU A 21 18.50 -34.87 34.35
N VAL A 22 18.76 -33.78 33.60
CA VAL A 22 20.08 -33.15 33.43
C VAL A 22 20.16 -31.81 34.16
N ARG A 23 20.36 -31.86 35.48
CA ARG A 23 20.50 -30.65 36.34
C ARG A 23 21.60 -29.69 35.87
N HIS A 24 22.78 -30.21 35.52
CA HIS A 24 23.95 -29.40 35.18
C HIS A 24 24.90 -30.11 34.18
N CYS A 25 24.87 -29.71 32.90
CA CYS A 25 25.87 -30.13 31.91
C CYS A 25 26.85 -28.99 31.57
N LYS A 26 28.16 -29.27 31.65
CA LYS A 26 29.23 -28.35 31.20
C LYS A 26 29.67 -28.58 29.76
N GLY A 27 29.54 -29.79 29.25
CA GLY A 27 29.93 -30.20 27.89
C GLY A 27 28.74 -30.25 26.94
N SER A 28 28.85 -31.08 25.90
CA SER A 28 27.73 -31.47 25.05
C SER A 28 26.81 -32.46 25.78
N CYS A 29 25.49 -32.29 25.63
CA CYS A 29 24.51 -33.32 25.95
C CYS A 29 23.91 -33.84 24.64
N SER A 30 23.84 -35.17 24.48
CA SER A 30 23.25 -35.80 23.31
C SER A 30 22.48 -37.04 23.74
N VAL A 31 21.20 -37.11 23.36
CA VAL A 31 20.28 -38.19 23.72
C VAL A 31 19.48 -38.55 22.47
N VAL A 32 19.23 -39.84 22.23
CA VAL A 32 18.33 -40.29 21.17
C VAL A 32 17.59 -41.53 21.66
N GLY A 33 16.27 -41.62 21.42
CA GLY A 33 15.42 -42.76 21.81
C GLY A 33 14.04 -42.68 21.16
N LEU A 34 13.17 -43.68 21.35
CA LEU A 34 11.86 -43.71 20.71
C LEU A 34 10.84 -42.81 21.43
N GLN A 35 10.79 -42.93 22.76
CA GLN A 35 10.03 -42.07 23.65
C GLN A 35 11.02 -41.51 24.68
N LEU A 36 11.11 -40.17 24.84
CA LEU A 36 11.98 -39.54 25.82
C LEU A 36 11.26 -38.43 26.59
N GLU A 37 11.38 -38.46 27.92
CA GLU A 37 11.05 -37.33 28.81
C GLU A 37 12.37 -36.73 29.32
N MET A 38 12.63 -35.43 29.09
CA MET A 38 13.95 -34.84 29.35
C MET A 38 13.91 -33.43 29.98
N GLU A 39 14.20 -33.34 31.28
CA GLU A 39 14.46 -32.06 31.97
C GLU A 39 15.93 -31.62 31.83
N VAL A 40 16.18 -30.42 31.30
CA VAL A 40 17.51 -29.80 31.21
C VAL A 40 17.57 -28.50 32.03
N GLY A 41 18.00 -28.64 33.29
CA GLY A 41 18.14 -27.52 34.23
C GLY A 41 19.13 -26.45 33.76
N HIS A 42 20.38 -26.85 33.48
CA HIS A 42 21.44 -25.93 33.05
C HIS A 42 22.45 -26.62 32.10
N CYS A 43 22.42 -26.29 30.81
CA CYS A 43 23.45 -26.71 29.85
C CYS A 43 24.35 -25.53 29.42
N LYS A 44 25.67 -25.74 29.40
CA LYS A 44 26.65 -24.76 28.89
C LYS A 44 27.09 -25.02 27.45
N GLY A 45 27.20 -26.28 27.04
CA GLY A 45 27.57 -26.68 25.67
C GLY A 45 26.33 -26.88 24.78
N PRO A 46 26.48 -27.57 23.63
CA PRO A 46 25.34 -27.92 22.80
C PRO A 46 24.46 -28.99 23.47
N CYS A 47 23.15 -28.90 23.26
CA CYS A 47 22.20 -29.95 23.58
C CYS A 47 21.59 -30.48 22.28
N SER A 48 21.50 -31.80 22.11
CA SER A 48 20.97 -32.42 20.89
C SER A 48 20.11 -33.63 21.23
N VAL A 49 18.82 -33.60 20.87
CA VAL A 49 17.87 -34.67 21.15
C VAL A 49 17.21 -35.15 19.86
N VAL A 50 17.05 -36.46 19.68
CA VAL A 50 16.29 -37.04 18.56
C VAL A 50 15.35 -38.15 19.05
N GLY A 51 14.14 -38.26 18.50
CA GLY A 51 13.28 -39.42 18.78
C GLY A 51 11.99 -39.48 17.98
N LEU A 52 11.01 -40.29 18.40
CA LEU A 52 9.68 -40.30 17.79
C LEU A 52 8.71 -39.43 18.58
N GLN A 53 8.67 -39.61 19.90
CA GLN A 53 7.88 -38.83 20.85
C GLN A 53 8.85 -38.22 21.88
N LEU A 54 8.91 -36.89 22.00
CA LEU A 54 9.78 -36.21 22.98
C LEU A 54 9.01 -35.15 23.78
N GLU A 55 9.16 -35.17 25.10
CA GLU A 55 8.81 -34.06 26.00
C GLU A 55 10.10 -33.46 26.57
N MET A 56 10.31 -32.14 26.46
CA MET A 56 11.60 -31.51 26.83
C MET A 56 11.49 -30.12 27.49
N GLU A 57 11.77 -30.02 28.80
CA GLU A 57 11.91 -28.73 29.48
C GLU A 57 13.37 -28.24 29.51
N VAL A 58 13.67 -27.12 28.84
CA VAL A 58 15.01 -26.47 28.84
C VAL A 58 14.97 -25.17 29.65
N ARG A 59 15.30 -25.27 30.95
CA ARG A 59 15.34 -24.14 31.87
C ARG A 59 16.39 -23.10 31.47
N HIS A 60 17.62 -23.55 31.19
CA HIS A 60 18.73 -22.68 30.80
C HIS A 60 19.74 -23.36 29.86
N CYS A 61 19.77 -22.99 28.58
CA CYS A 61 20.85 -23.36 27.66
C CYS A 61 21.72 -22.14 27.27
N LYS A 62 23.04 -22.31 27.27
CA LYS A 62 23.99 -21.30 26.74
C LYS A 62 24.52 -21.61 25.34
N GLY A 63 24.62 -22.89 24.98
CA GLY A 63 25.06 -23.31 23.64
C GLY A 63 23.89 -23.43 22.67
N PRO A 64 24.11 -24.08 21.51
CA PRO A 64 23.03 -24.52 20.63
C PRO A 64 22.10 -25.51 21.32
N CYS A 65 20.81 -25.46 21.00
CA CYS A 65 19.86 -26.55 21.30
C CYS A 65 19.26 -27.04 19.99
N SER A 66 19.28 -28.35 19.75
CA SER A 66 18.76 -28.96 18.52
C SER A 66 17.87 -30.16 18.86
N VAL A 67 16.63 -30.19 18.38
CA VAL A 67 15.66 -31.26 18.68
C VAL A 67 15.03 -31.75 17.36
N VAL A 68 14.90 -33.06 17.20
CA VAL A 68 14.30 -33.68 16.01
C VAL A 68 13.36 -34.83 16.40
N GLY A 69 12.13 -34.88 15.89
CA GLY A 69 11.28 -36.06 16.08
C GLY A 69 9.96 -36.03 15.32
N LEU A 70 9.00 -36.90 15.66
CA LEU A 70 7.69 -36.91 14.98
C LEU A 70 6.66 -36.08 15.74
N GLN A 71 6.55 -36.29 17.05
CA GLN A 71 5.68 -35.57 17.98
C GLN A 71 6.54 -34.97 19.09
N LEU A 72 6.51 -33.64 19.28
CA LEU A 72 7.44 -32.93 20.16
C LEU A 72 6.73 -31.85 20.99
N GLU A 73 6.89 -31.90 22.31
CA GLU A 73 6.52 -30.83 23.24
C GLU A 73 7.80 -30.22 23.86
N MET A 74 8.00 -28.89 23.75
CA MET A 74 9.27 -28.27 24.15
C MET A 74 9.11 -26.89 24.84
N GLU A 75 9.34 -26.81 26.16
CA GLU A 75 9.42 -25.53 26.89
C GLU A 75 10.88 -25.02 26.98
N VAL A 76 11.19 -23.88 26.36
CA VAL A 76 12.50 -23.22 26.42
C VAL A 76 12.42 -21.91 27.20
N ARG A 77 12.64 -21.99 28.52
CA ARG A 77 12.62 -20.80 29.41
C ARG A 77 13.70 -19.78 29.06
N HIS A 78 14.94 -20.23 28.85
CA HIS A 78 16.07 -19.35 28.51
C HIS A 78 17.12 -20.02 27.62
N CYS A 79 17.17 -19.68 26.33
CA CYS A 79 18.30 -19.99 25.45
C CYS A 79 19.15 -18.75 25.13
N LYS A 80 20.49 -18.90 25.15
CA LYS A 80 21.42 -17.86 24.67
C LYS A 80 22.02 -18.15 23.29
N GLY A 81 22.15 -19.42 22.91
CA GLY A 81 22.64 -19.84 21.60
C GLY A 81 21.51 -19.99 20.59
N PRO A 82 21.79 -20.64 19.44
CA PRO A 82 20.76 -21.10 18.51
C PRO A 82 19.78 -22.05 19.17
N CYS A 83 18.52 -22.01 18.75
CA CYS A 83 17.57 -23.10 18.95
C CYS A 83 17.05 -23.57 17.58
N SER A 84 17.01 -24.88 17.36
CA SER A 84 16.60 -25.48 16.09
C SER A 84 15.75 -26.72 16.35
N VAL A 85 14.50 -26.72 15.91
CA VAL A 85 13.55 -27.82 16.13
C VAL A 85 12.98 -28.29 14.80
N VAL A 86 12.89 -29.61 14.60
CA VAL A 86 12.34 -30.22 13.38
C VAL A 86 11.42 -31.38 13.74
N GLY A 87 10.19 -31.41 13.22
CA GLY A 87 9.33 -32.59 13.39
C GLY A 87 8.06 -32.57 12.57
N LEU A 88 7.10 -33.48 12.82
CA LEU A 88 5.83 -33.47 12.10
C LEU A 88 4.77 -32.64 12.85
N GLN A 89 4.64 -32.90 14.14
CA GLN A 89 3.77 -32.19 15.09
C GLN A 89 4.65 -31.58 16.18
N LEU A 90 4.61 -30.25 16.36
CA LEU A 90 5.40 -29.54 17.37
C LEU A 90 4.54 -28.58 18.20
N GLU A 91 4.66 -28.65 19.52
CA GLU A 91 4.23 -27.61 20.46
C GLU A 91 5.48 -27.00 21.11
N MET A 92 5.68 -25.67 21.01
CA MET A 92 6.94 -25.03 21.42
C MET A 92 6.76 -23.68 22.12
N GLU A 93 6.99 -23.62 23.44
CA GLU A 93 6.99 -22.37 24.22
C GLU A 93 8.41 -21.80 24.40
N VAL A 94 8.70 -20.61 23.88
CA VAL A 94 10.02 -19.95 23.99
C VAL A 94 9.92 -18.62 24.74
N ARG A 95 10.03 -18.67 26.08
CA ARG A 95 9.96 -17.47 26.94
C ARG A 95 11.07 -16.47 26.62
N HIS A 96 12.32 -16.93 26.50
CA HIS A 96 13.46 -16.04 26.20
C HIS A 96 14.53 -16.69 25.32
N CYS A 97 14.66 -16.26 24.07
CA CYS A 97 15.80 -16.59 23.22
C CYS A 97 16.66 -15.36 22.90
N LYS A 98 18.01 -15.49 22.99
CA LYS A 98 18.94 -14.45 22.53
C LYS A 98 19.58 -14.74 21.17
N GLY A 99 19.72 -16.01 20.80
CA GLY A 99 20.25 -16.42 19.51
C GLY A 99 19.15 -16.50 18.44
N PRO A 100 19.47 -17.08 17.27
CA PRO A 100 18.46 -17.43 16.27
C PRO A 100 17.55 -18.55 16.79
N CYS A 101 16.27 -18.50 16.43
CA CYS A 101 15.34 -19.62 16.60
C CYS A 101 14.90 -20.10 15.20
N SER A 102 14.85 -21.40 14.98
CA SER A 102 14.47 -21.99 13.68
C SER A 102 13.62 -23.23 13.90
N VAL A 103 12.42 -23.26 13.35
CA VAL A 103 11.45 -24.34 13.58
C VAL A 103 10.91 -24.81 12.23
N VAL A 104 10.83 -26.13 12.02
CA VAL A 104 10.36 -26.75 10.77
C VAL A 104 9.44 -27.93 11.05
N GLY A 105 8.28 -28.00 10.41
CA GLY A 105 7.46 -29.22 10.44
C GLY A 105 6.24 -29.23 9.54
N LEU A 106 5.18 -29.95 9.93
CA LEU A 106 3.91 -29.97 9.20
C LEU A 106 2.81 -29.22 9.95
N GLN A 107 2.63 -29.51 11.24
CA GLN A 107 1.67 -28.87 12.14
C GLN A 107 2.45 -28.30 13.34
N LEU A 108 2.46 -26.98 13.53
CA LEU A 108 3.22 -26.36 14.63
C LEU A 108 2.41 -25.29 15.37
N GLU A 109 2.45 -25.35 16.69
CA GLU A 109 2.01 -24.30 17.61
C GLU A 109 3.25 -23.69 18.29
N MET A 110 3.44 -22.37 18.20
CA MET A 110 4.67 -21.72 18.70
C MET A 110 4.43 -20.39 19.44
N GLU A 111 4.62 -20.40 20.75
CA GLU A 111 4.66 -19.19 21.58
C GLU A 111 6.08 -18.61 21.70
N VAL A 112 6.26 -17.31 21.43
CA VAL A 112 7.55 -16.59 21.57
C VAL A 112 7.43 -15.34 22.45
N GLY A 113 7.70 -15.51 23.73
CA GLY A 113 7.66 -14.44 24.74
C GLY A 113 8.64 -13.29 24.48
N HIS A 114 9.93 -13.62 24.22
CA HIS A 114 10.97 -12.62 23.93
C HIS A 114 12.16 -13.17 23.13
N CYS A 115 12.17 -12.94 21.82
CA CYS A 115 13.33 -13.23 20.97
C CYS A 115 14.19 -11.98 20.69
N LYS A 116 15.52 -12.12 20.75
CA LYS A 116 16.47 -11.07 20.33
C LYS A 116 17.18 -11.32 19.01
N GLY A 117 17.37 -12.58 18.63
CA GLY A 117 17.90 -12.95 17.32
C GLY A 117 16.80 -13.00 16.26
N PRO A 118 17.10 -13.52 15.06
CA PRO A 118 16.07 -13.82 14.07
C PRO A 118 15.20 -15.00 14.53
N CYS A 119 13.94 -15.02 14.17
CA CYS A 119 13.08 -16.20 14.23
C CYS A 119 12.70 -16.62 12.80
N SER A 120 12.74 -17.93 12.53
CA SER A 120 12.34 -18.51 11.24
C SER A 120 11.47 -19.73 11.49
N VAL A 121 10.27 -19.77 10.92
CA VAL A 121 9.33 -20.89 11.07
C VAL A 121 8.88 -21.36 9.68
N VAL A 122 8.84 -22.67 9.46
CA VAL A 122 8.38 -23.28 8.20
C VAL A 122 7.44 -24.45 8.49
N GLY A 123 6.23 -24.44 7.93
CA GLY A 123 5.20 -25.45 8.20
C GLY A 123 4.29 -25.73 7.01
N LEU A 124 3.26 -26.57 7.21
CA LEU A 124 2.07 -26.56 6.36
C LEU A 124 0.93 -25.82 7.06
N GLN A 125 0.69 -26.13 8.33
CA GLN A 125 -0.27 -25.50 9.23
C GLN A 125 0.51 -24.92 10.42
N LEU A 126 0.34 -23.62 10.71
CA LEU A 126 1.10 -22.91 11.74
C LEU A 126 0.24 -21.94 12.55
N GLU A 127 0.32 -22.02 13.87
CA GLU A 127 -0.16 -21.01 14.82
C GLU A 127 1.04 -20.40 15.55
N MET A 128 1.17 -19.06 15.58
CA MET A 128 2.37 -18.40 16.14
C MET A 128 2.10 -17.08 16.87
N GLU A 129 2.21 -17.06 18.22
CA GLU A 129 2.18 -15.81 19.01
C GLU A 129 3.61 -15.27 19.24
N VAL A 130 3.87 -14.03 18.79
CA VAL A 130 5.15 -13.32 19.00
C VAL A 130 4.95 -12.06 19.84
N ARG A 131 5.01 -12.24 21.17
CA ARG A 131 4.87 -11.14 22.16
C ARG A 131 5.91 -10.05 21.94
N HIS A 132 7.18 -10.43 21.75
CA HIS A 132 8.29 -9.49 21.51
C HIS A 132 9.43 -10.08 20.67
N CYS A 133 9.65 -9.56 19.45
CA CYS A 133 10.86 -9.86 18.68
C CYS A 133 11.72 -8.60 18.44
N LYS A 134 13.05 -8.72 18.58
CA LYS A 134 14.01 -7.66 18.23
C LYS A 134 14.77 -7.89 16.93
N GLY A 135 15.00 -9.14 16.55
CA GLY A 135 15.52 -9.48 15.23
C GLY A 135 14.40 -9.49 14.18
N PRO A 136 14.70 -9.95 12.96
CA PRO A 136 13.67 -10.21 11.97
C PRO A 136 12.86 -11.47 12.33
N CYS A 137 11.61 -11.52 11.91
CA CYS A 137 10.77 -12.72 11.94
C CYS A 137 10.46 -13.15 10.50
N SER A 138 10.56 -14.44 10.20
CA SER A 138 10.23 -15.01 8.90
C SER A 138 9.35 -16.23 9.09
N VAL A 139 8.17 -16.27 8.47
CA VAL A 139 7.25 -17.42 8.54
C VAL A 139 6.85 -17.85 7.14
N VAL A 140 6.84 -19.15 6.88
CA VAL A 140 6.46 -19.75 5.59
C VAL A 140 5.57 -20.97 5.82
N GLY A 141 4.42 -21.07 5.15
CA GLY A 141 3.59 -22.28 5.16
C GLY A 141 2.42 -22.25 4.19
N LEU A 142 1.41 -23.09 4.38
CA LEU A 142 0.20 -23.07 3.54
C LEU A 142 -0.94 -22.35 4.23
N GLN A 143 -1.19 -22.68 5.50
CA GLN A 143 -2.18 -22.06 6.39
C GLN A 143 -1.42 -21.49 7.60
N LEU A 144 -1.49 -20.17 7.82
CA LEU A 144 -0.83 -19.51 8.94
C LEU A 144 -1.80 -18.59 9.72
N GLU A 145 -1.78 -18.71 11.03
CA GLU A 145 -2.31 -17.72 11.98
C GLU A 145 -1.13 -17.11 12.75
N MET A 146 -0.96 -15.78 12.74
CA MET A 146 0.22 -15.13 13.32
C MET A 146 -0.09 -13.83 14.07
N GLU A 147 0.00 -13.84 15.41
CA GLU A 147 -0.16 -12.64 16.24
C GLU A 147 1.20 -12.01 16.61
N VAL A 148 1.45 -10.75 16.23
CA VAL A 148 2.73 -10.06 16.45
C VAL A 148 2.55 -8.76 17.23
N ARG A 149 2.51 -8.88 18.56
CA ARG A 149 2.35 -7.73 19.48
C ARG A 149 3.43 -6.68 19.31
N HIS A 150 4.72 -7.08 19.21
CA HIS A 150 5.85 -6.14 19.10
C HIS A 150 7.04 -6.65 18.27
N CYS A 151 7.11 -6.26 16.98
CA CYS A 151 8.24 -6.51 16.07
C CYS A 151 9.16 -5.27 15.99
N LYS A 152 10.45 -5.36 16.38
CA LYS A 152 11.43 -4.27 16.14
C LYS A 152 12.25 -4.45 14.87
N GLY A 153 12.49 -5.68 14.43
CA GLY A 153 13.12 -5.97 13.14
C GLY A 153 12.11 -5.89 12.00
N SER A 154 12.43 -6.51 10.87
CA SER A 154 11.48 -6.77 9.80
C SER A 154 10.65 -8.02 10.10
N CYS A 155 9.35 -7.99 9.87
CA CYS A 155 8.50 -9.17 9.91
C CYS A 155 8.10 -9.54 8.47
N SER A 156 8.26 -10.82 8.09
CA SER A 156 8.06 -11.33 6.73
C SER A 156 7.26 -12.62 6.77
N VAL A 157 6.18 -12.71 6.00
CA VAL A 157 5.27 -13.87 6.02
C VAL A 157 4.91 -14.28 4.60
N VAL A 158 4.91 -15.59 4.31
CA VAL A 158 4.56 -16.15 2.99
C VAL A 158 3.69 -17.39 3.16
N GLY A 159 2.55 -17.48 2.46
CA GLY A 159 1.77 -18.71 2.40
C GLY A 159 0.59 -18.67 1.44
N LEU A 160 -0.40 -19.55 1.59
CA LEU A 160 -1.59 -19.57 0.72
C LEU A 160 -2.78 -18.88 1.38
N GLN A 161 -3.08 -19.24 2.63
CA GLN A 161 -4.14 -18.69 3.47
C GLN A 161 -3.47 -18.13 4.74
N LEU A 162 -3.54 -16.81 4.95
CA LEU A 162 -2.87 -16.15 6.08
C LEU A 162 -3.82 -15.22 6.85
N GLU A 163 -3.85 -15.37 8.17
CA GLU A 163 -4.41 -14.41 9.12
C GLU A 163 -3.25 -13.79 9.92
N MET A 164 -3.11 -12.46 9.92
CA MET A 164 -1.95 -11.79 10.55
C MET A 164 -2.31 -10.51 11.31
N GLU A 165 -2.29 -10.58 12.64
CA GLU A 165 -2.38 -9.41 13.53
C GLU A 165 -0.99 -8.79 13.81
N VAL A 166 -0.82 -7.48 13.58
CA VAL A 166 0.43 -6.75 13.86
C VAL A 166 0.17 -5.52 14.74
N GLY A 167 0.19 -5.74 16.05
CA GLY A 167 0.01 -4.67 17.05
C GLY A 167 1.01 -3.53 16.90
N HIS A 168 2.32 -3.82 16.86
CA HIS A 168 3.37 -2.80 16.73
C HIS A 168 4.62 -3.28 15.98
N CYS A 169 4.76 -2.90 14.69
CA CYS A 169 6.01 -3.08 13.94
C CYS A 169 6.83 -1.77 13.85
N LYS A 170 8.15 -1.87 14.04
CA LYS A 170 9.09 -0.75 13.80
C LYS A 170 9.88 -0.86 12.50
N GLY A 171 10.19 -2.07 12.05
CA GLY A 171 10.88 -2.30 10.79
C GLY A 171 9.90 -2.42 9.62
N PRO A 172 10.37 -2.94 8.47
CA PRO A 172 9.51 -3.39 7.38
C PRO A 172 8.51 -4.47 7.83
N CYS A 173 7.30 -4.47 7.27
CA CYS A 173 6.45 -5.64 7.21
C CYS A 173 6.25 -6.05 5.75
N SER A 174 6.34 -7.33 5.44
CA SER A 174 6.13 -7.87 4.08
C SER A 174 5.30 -9.15 4.14
N VAL A 175 4.16 -9.19 3.46
CA VAL A 175 3.26 -10.36 3.44
C VAL A 175 2.94 -10.74 2.00
N VAL A 176 2.98 -12.04 1.70
CA VAL A 176 2.69 -12.59 0.36
C VAL A 176 1.82 -13.84 0.47
N GLY A 177 0.70 -13.90 -0.25
CA GLY A 177 -0.07 -15.16 -0.36
C GLY A 177 -1.22 -15.11 -1.35
N LEU A 178 -2.19 -16.02 -1.25
CA LEU A 178 -3.35 -16.05 -2.16
C LEU A 178 -4.57 -15.39 -1.52
N GLN A 179 -4.89 -15.75 -0.28
CA GLN A 179 -5.96 -15.21 0.55
C GLN A 179 -5.32 -14.67 1.83
N LEU A 180 -5.38 -13.36 2.06
CA LEU A 180 -4.78 -12.71 3.23
C LEU A 180 -5.80 -11.84 3.98
N GLU A 181 -5.88 -12.01 5.30
CA GLU A 181 -6.50 -11.09 6.24
C GLU A 181 -5.40 -10.49 7.12
N MET A 182 -5.31 -9.15 7.21
CA MET A 182 -4.18 -8.49 7.86
C MET A 182 -4.55 -7.21 8.63
N GLU A 183 -4.49 -7.25 9.96
CA GLU A 183 -4.70 -6.08 10.84
C GLU A 183 -3.37 -5.45 11.28
N VAL A 184 -3.15 -4.16 10.99
CA VAL A 184 -1.91 -3.45 11.31
C VAL A 184 -2.19 -2.18 12.14
N ARG A 185 -2.33 -2.36 13.46
CA ARG A 185 -2.55 -1.26 14.43
C ARG A 185 -1.49 -0.17 14.30
N HIS A 186 -0.21 -0.53 14.33
CA HIS A 186 0.89 0.45 14.28
C HIS A 186 2.15 -0.04 13.51
N CYS A 187 2.37 0.48 12.30
CA CYS A 187 3.65 0.30 11.59
C CYS A 187 4.46 1.60 11.51
N LYS A 188 5.79 1.53 11.75
CA LYS A 188 6.71 2.67 11.56
C LYS A 188 7.60 2.56 10.32
N GLY A 189 7.91 1.35 9.87
CA GLY A 189 8.65 1.12 8.63
C GLY A 189 7.72 1.06 7.42
N PRO A 190 8.22 0.61 6.26
CA PRO A 190 7.36 0.30 5.12
C PRO A 190 6.48 -0.92 5.40
N CYS A 191 5.26 -0.93 4.86
CA CYS A 191 4.40 -2.11 4.79
C CYS A 191 4.22 -2.49 3.32
N SER A 192 4.36 -3.78 2.99
CA SER A 192 4.16 -4.30 1.64
C SER A 192 3.30 -5.57 1.69
N VAL A 193 2.21 -5.61 0.94
CA VAL A 193 1.30 -6.77 0.90
C VAL A 193 1.02 -7.14 -0.55
N VAL A 194 1.08 -8.44 -0.86
CA VAL A 194 0.83 -8.97 -2.20
C VAL A 194 -0.03 -10.23 -2.13
N GLY A 195 -1.14 -10.29 -2.87
CA GLY A 195 -1.88 -11.54 -3.02
C GLY A 195 -2.99 -11.51 -4.07
N LEU A 196 -3.93 -12.45 -4.05
CA LEU A 196 -5.05 -12.47 -5.00
C LEU A 196 -6.30 -11.85 -4.40
N GLN A 197 -6.65 -12.27 -3.18
CA GLN A 197 -7.75 -11.75 -2.36
C GLN A 197 -7.14 -11.21 -1.07
N LEU A 198 -7.28 -9.91 -0.80
CA LEU A 198 -6.73 -9.25 0.39
C LEU A 198 -7.78 -8.43 1.12
N GLU A 199 -7.89 -8.65 2.42
CA GLU A 199 -8.56 -7.75 3.38
C GLU A 199 -7.49 -7.14 4.29
N MET A 200 -7.36 -5.81 4.33
CA MET A 200 -6.27 -5.14 5.04
C MET A 200 -6.71 -3.90 5.83
N GLU A 201 -6.67 -4.00 7.16
CA GLU A 201 -6.83 -2.86 8.06
C GLU A 201 -5.48 -2.23 8.43
N VAL A 202 -5.32 -0.92 8.22
CA VAL A 202 -4.14 -0.15 8.62
C VAL A 202 -4.52 1.00 9.53
N GLY A 203 -4.56 0.73 10.84
CA GLY A 203 -4.82 1.71 11.88
C GLY A 203 -3.90 2.93 11.79
N HIS A 204 -2.58 2.76 11.93
CA HIS A 204 -1.59 3.83 11.92
C HIS A 204 -0.25 3.42 11.23
N CYS A 205 -0.01 3.87 9.99
CA CYS A 205 1.28 3.70 9.31
C CYS A 205 2.09 5.02 9.23
N LYS A 206 3.41 4.95 9.51
CA LYS A 206 4.33 6.09 9.33
C LYS A 206 5.24 6.00 8.11
N GLY A 207 5.58 4.80 7.66
CA GLY A 207 6.36 4.60 6.43
C GLY A 207 5.46 4.57 5.19
N PRO A 208 6.03 4.19 4.03
CA PRO A 208 5.23 3.85 2.86
C PRO A 208 4.34 2.64 3.10
N CYS A 209 3.14 2.61 2.52
CA CYS A 209 2.35 1.39 2.34
C CYS A 209 2.26 1.08 0.84
N SER A 210 2.41 -0.21 0.49
CA SER A 210 2.23 -0.70 -0.88
C SER A 210 1.40 -1.98 -0.86
N VAL A 211 0.29 -2.02 -1.59
CA VAL A 211 -0.59 -3.19 -1.67
C VAL A 211 -0.84 -3.55 -3.13
N VAL A 212 -0.76 -4.83 -3.47
CA VAL A 212 -0.96 -5.34 -4.84
C VAL A 212 -1.80 -6.62 -4.81
N GLY A 213 -2.87 -6.70 -5.62
CA GLY A 213 -3.59 -7.96 -5.82
C GLY A 213 -4.71 -7.90 -6.85
N LEU A 214 -5.63 -8.88 -6.85
CA LEU A 214 -6.73 -8.90 -7.83
C LEU A 214 -8.02 -8.30 -7.25
N GLN A 215 -8.39 -8.73 -6.04
CA GLN A 215 -9.54 -8.27 -5.27
C GLN A 215 -9.01 -7.75 -3.93
N LEU A 216 -9.13 -6.44 -3.67
CA LEU A 216 -8.62 -5.81 -2.44
C LEU A 216 -9.73 -5.02 -1.73
N GLU A 217 -9.84 -5.22 -0.42
CA GLU A 217 -10.55 -4.34 0.50
C GLU A 217 -9.53 -3.75 1.50
N MET A 218 -9.46 -2.41 1.62
CA MET A 218 -8.39 -1.75 2.37
C MET A 218 -8.86 -0.52 3.17
N GLU A 219 -8.92 -0.64 4.50
CA GLU A 219 -9.12 0.49 5.42
C GLU A 219 -7.77 1.12 5.84
N VAL A 220 -7.63 2.44 5.70
CA VAL A 220 -6.45 3.20 6.11
C VAL A 220 -6.83 4.35 7.04
N GLY A 221 -6.82 4.06 8.34
CA GLY A 221 -7.11 5.04 9.40
C GLY A 221 -6.18 6.25 9.37
N HIS A 222 -4.86 6.03 9.42
CA HIS A 222 -3.87 7.11 9.47
C HIS A 222 -2.52 6.74 8.79
N CYS A 223 -2.32 7.16 7.54
CA CYS A 223 -1.03 7.08 6.86
C CYS A 223 -0.25 8.41 6.88
N LYS A 224 1.06 8.36 7.18
CA LYS A 224 1.96 9.52 7.06
C LYS A 224 2.93 9.46 5.89
N GLY A 225 3.29 8.27 5.41
CA GLY A 225 4.12 8.10 4.22
C GLY A 225 3.27 8.11 2.94
N PRO A 226 3.87 7.75 1.80
CA PRO A 226 3.12 7.41 0.59
C PRO A 226 2.22 6.18 0.82
N CYS A 227 1.08 6.14 0.16
CA CYS A 227 0.30 4.90 -0.03
C CYS A 227 0.20 4.61 -1.52
N SER A 228 0.43 3.36 -1.92
CA SER A 228 0.28 2.89 -3.30
C SER A 228 -0.55 1.61 -3.31
N VAL A 229 -1.64 1.58 -4.08
CA VAL A 229 -2.52 0.41 -4.19
C VAL A 229 -2.71 0.08 -5.67
N VAL A 230 -2.59 -1.20 -6.03
CA VAL A 230 -2.75 -1.68 -7.40
C VAL A 230 -3.58 -2.96 -7.42
N GLY A 231 -4.64 -3.03 -8.23
CA GLY A 231 -5.35 -4.29 -8.46
C GLY A 231 -6.40 -4.24 -9.55
N LEU A 232 -7.28 -5.25 -9.64
CA LEU A 232 -8.35 -5.27 -10.65
C LEU A 232 -9.65 -4.71 -10.10
N GLN A 233 -10.06 -5.18 -8.92
CA GLN A 233 -11.24 -4.76 -8.16
C GLN A 233 -10.76 -4.24 -6.80
N LEU A 234 -10.96 -2.95 -6.50
CA LEU A 234 -10.47 -2.31 -5.29
C LEU A 234 -11.58 -1.55 -4.57
N GLU A 235 -11.80 -1.83 -3.28
CA GLU A 235 -12.48 -0.93 -2.35
C GLU A 235 -11.46 -0.37 -1.33
N MET A 236 -11.42 0.96 -1.15
CA MET A 236 -10.41 1.61 -0.31
C MET A 236 -10.95 2.81 0.48
N GLU A 237 -10.97 2.72 1.81
CA GLU A 237 -11.28 3.85 2.70
C GLU A 237 -10.00 4.49 3.25
N VAL A 238 -9.85 5.82 3.13
CA VAL A 238 -8.67 6.57 3.59
C VAL A 238 -9.09 7.74 4.48
N ARG A 239 -9.29 7.46 5.77
CA ARG A 239 -9.66 8.46 6.78
C ARG A 239 -8.67 9.61 6.84
N HIS A 240 -7.36 9.32 6.93
CA HIS A 240 -6.32 10.36 7.00
C HIS A 240 -5.00 9.96 6.30
N CYS A 241 -4.69 10.57 5.14
CA CYS A 241 -3.36 10.49 4.53
C CYS A 241 -2.60 11.84 4.56
N LYS A 242 -1.31 11.80 4.93
CA LYS A 242 -0.42 12.99 4.86
C LYS A 242 0.58 12.97 3.71
N GLY A 243 0.97 11.79 3.22
CA GLY A 243 1.84 11.66 2.07
C GLY A 243 1.06 11.61 0.75
N PRO A 244 1.72 11.28 -0.36
CA PRO A 244 1.06 10.91 -1.61
C PRO A 244 0.12 9.72 -1.43
N CYS A 245 -0.98 9.69 -2.18
CA CYS A 245 -1.75 8.47 -2.41
C CYS A 245 -1.81 8.20 -3.92
N SER A 246 -1.60 6.95 -4.33
CA SER A 246 -1.68 6.50 -5.72
C SER A 246 -2.49 5.22 -5.78
N VAL A 247 -3.57 5.18 -6.56
CA VAL A 247 -4.42 4.00 -6.73
C VAL A 247 -4.58 3.70 -8.22
N VAL A 248 -4.42 2.44 -8.61
CA VAL A 248 -4.53 1.99 -10.01
C VAL A 248 -5.31 0.68 -10.09
N GLY A 249 -6.33 0.60 -10.94
CA GLY A 249 -7.01 -0.67 -11.22
C GLY A 249 -8.11 -0.58 -12.26
N LEU A 250 -8.91 -1.63 -12.45
CA LEU A 250 -9.96 -1.61 -13.47
C LEU A 250 -11.28 -1.07 -12.92
N GLN A 251 -11.70 -1.57 -11.77
CA GLN A 251 -12.90 -1.17 -11.02
C GLN A 251 -12.44 -0.68 -9.64
N LEU A 252 -12.57 0.61 -9.35
CA LEU A 252 -12.19 1.21 -8.07
C LEU A 252 -13.39 1.89 -7.41
N LYS A 253 -13.53 1.68 -6.11
CA LYS A 253 -14.32 2.52 -5.21
C LYS A 253 -13.41 3.08 -4.12
N MET A 254 -13.34 4.41 -4.00
CA MET A 254 -12.36 5.07 -3.14
C MET A 254 -12.94 6.22 -2.34
N GLU A 255 -12.94 6.08 -1.01
CA GLU A 255 -13.37 7.13 -0.07
C GLU A 255 -12.16 7.81 0.61
N VAL A 256 -12.09 9.14 0.57
CA VAL A 256 -10.94 9.91 1.08
C VAL A 256 -11.38 11.02 2.03
N GLY A 257 -11.48 10.68 3.32
CA GLY A 257 -11.88 11.61 4.39
C GLY A 257 -10.98 12.85 4.47
N HIS A 258 -9.66 12.67 4.66
CA HIS A 258 -8.71 13.79 4.63
C HIS A 258 -7.32 13.45 4.06
N CYS A 259 -7.05 13.90 2.82
CA CYS A 259 -5.72 13.88 2.22
C CYS A 259 -4.98 15.24 2.34
N LYS A 260 -3.68 15.21 2.66
CA LYS A 260 -2.81 16.41 2.63
C LYS A 260 -1.75 16.41 1.52
N GLY A 261 -1.32 15.24 1.06
CA GLY A 261 -0.41 15.14 -0.08
C GLY A 261 -1.16 15.18 -1.42
N PRO A 262 -0.47 14.89 -2.53
CA PRO A 262 -1.13 14.65 -3.81
C PRO A 262 -1.91 13.32 -3.77
N CYS A 263 -3.08 13.27 -4.40
CA CYS A 263 -3.80 12.04 -4.71
C CYS A 263 -3.78 11.81 -6.23
N SER A 264 -3.55 10.58 -6.67
CA SER A 264 -3.61 10.16 -8.07
C SER A 264 -4.39 8.86 -8.19
N VAL A 265 -5.39 8.81 -9.06
CA VAL A 265 -6.25 7.64 -9.27
C VAL A 265 -6.38 7.35 -10.76
N VAL A 266 -6.21 6.08 -11.17
CA VAL A 266 -6.27 5.66 -12.58
C VAL A 266 -7.06 4.36 -12.73
N GLY A 267 -8.04 4.30 -13.64
CA GLY A 267 -8.71 3.05 -13.97
C GLY A 267 -9.68 3.05 -15.15
N LEU A 268 -10.63 2.12 -15.19
CA LEU A 268 -11.68 2.06 -16.22
C LEU A 268 -13.02 2.56 -15.68
N GLN A 269 -13.45 2.04 -14.53
CA GLN A 269 -14.69 2.39 -13.83
C GLN A 269 -14.33 2.84 -12.41
N LEU A 270 -14.59 4.10 -12.07
CA LEU A 270 -14.16 4.72 -10.81
C LEU A 270 -15.32 5.43 -10.08
N GLU A 271 -15.59 5.03 -8.84
CA GLU A 271 -16.37 5.79 -7.86
C GLU A 271 -15.38 6.46 -6.87
N MET A 272 -15.44 7.78 -6.68
CA MET A 272 -14.49 8.49 -5.78
C MET A 272 -15.12 9.61 -4.94
N GLU A 273 -15.25 9.39 -3.63
CA GLU A 273 -15.59 10.44 -2.66
C GLU A 273 -14.34 11.10 -2.05
N VAL A 274 -14.27 12.43 -2.06
CA VAL A 274 -13.17 13.22 -1.48
C VAL A 274 -13.70 14.29 -0.52
N GLY A 275 -13.75 13.94 0.77
CA GLY A 275 -14.17 14.83 1.84
C GLY A 275 -13.31 16.10 1.94
N HIS A 276 -11.99 15.95 2.08
CA HIS A 276 -11.06 17.08 2.25
C HIS A 276 -9.66 16.82 1.65
N CYS A 277 -9.38 17.31 0.44
CA CYS A 277 -8.01 17.33 -0.12
C CYS A 277 -7.30 18.70 0.06
N LYS A 278 -6.01 18.69 0.40
CA LYS A 278 -5.16 19.89 0.43
C LYS A 278 -4.06 19.94 -0.63
N GLY A 279 -3.60 18.79 -1.12
CA GLY A 279 -2.66 18.72 -2.23
C GLY A 279 -3.37 18.69 -3.59
N PRO A 280 -2.63 18.45 -4.67
CA PRO A 280 -3.20 18.09 -5.97
C PRO A 280 -4.12 16.87 -5.88
N CYS A 281 -5.18 16.83 -6.67
CA CYS A 281 -5.90 15.61 -7.01
C CYS A 281 -5.84 15.41 -8.53
N SER A 282 -5.59 14.18 -8.98
CA SER A 282 -5.58 13.80 -10.40
C SER A 282 -6.33 12.49 -10.56
N VAL A 283 -7.37 12.45 -11.39
CA VAL A 283 -8.18 11.25 -11.65
C VAL A 283 -8.27 11.02 -13.15
N VAL A 284 -8.06 9.77 -13.58
CA VAL A 284 -8.10 9.36 -15.00
C VAL A 284 -8.83 8.03 -15.16
N GLY A 285 -9.82 7.95 -16.05
CA GLY A 285 -10.43 6.67 -16.42
C GLY A 285 -11.54 6.80 -17.45
N LEU A 286 -12.24 5.71 -17.79
CA LEU A 286 -13.24 5.76 -18.88
C LEU A 286 -14.60 6.24 -18.39
N GLN A 287 -15.07 5.70 -17.27
CA GLN A 287 -16.35 6.03 -16.61
C GLN A 287 -16.02 6.47 -15.17
N LEU A 288 -16.25 7.73 -14.82
CA LEU A 288 -15.94 8.28 -13.49
C LEU A 288 -17.16 8.94 -12.84
N GLU A 289 -17.42 8.60 -11.58
CA GLU A 289 -18.30 9.31 -10.66
C GLU A 289 -17.43 9.91 -9.54
N MET A 290 -17.47 11.23 -9.31
CA MET A 290 -16.54 11.91 -8.39
C MET A 290 -17.19 13.03 -7.55
N GLU A 291 -17.34 12.82 -6.23
CA GLU A 291 -17.78 13.87 -5.30
C GLU A 291 -16.59 14.52 -4.58
N VAL A 292 -16.44 15.84 -4.68
CA VAL A 292 -15.36 16.61 -4.02
C VAL A 292 -15.94 17.69 -3.10
N ARG A 293 -16.17 17.34 -1.83
CA ARG A 293 -16.70 18.26 -0.81
C ARG A 293 -15.78 19.47 -0.61
N HIS A 294 -14.47 19.24 -0.43
CA HIS A 294 -13.49 20.32 -0.24
C HIS A 294 -12.11 20.05 -0.84
N CYS A 295 -11.71 20.80 -1.88
CA CYS A 295 -10.34 20.82 -2.38
C CYS A 295 -9.64 22.17 -2.17
N LYS A 296 -8.37 22.17 -1.75
CA LYS A 296 -7.52 23.37 -1.71
C LYS A 296 -6.39 23.41 -2.73
N GLY A 297 -5.95 22.26 -3.25
CA GLY A 297 -4.96 22.19 -4.32
C GLY A 297 -5.62 22.26 -5.71
N PRO A 298 -4.85 22.06 -6.78
CA PRO A 298 -5.42 21.83 -8.11
C PRO A 298 -6.17 20.49 -8.15
N CYS A 299 -7.30 20.44 -8.83
CA CYS A 299 -7.96 19.20 -9.24
C CYS A 299 -7.86 19.05 -10.76
N SER A 300 -7.54 17.85 -11.24
CA SER A 300 -7.52 17.50 -12.66
C SER A 300 -8.25 16.18 -12.87
N VAL A 301 -9.24 16.16 -13.75
CA VAL A 301 -10.05 14.97 -14.06
C VAL A 301 -10.08 14.75 -15.57
N VAL A 302 -9.85 13.51 -16.01
CA VAL A 302 -9.84 13.15 -17.44
C VAL A 302 -10.58 11.83 -17.65
N GLY A 303 -11.55 11.78 -18.57
CA GLY A 303 -12.19 10.52 -18.95
C GLY A 303 -13.05 10.56 -20.20
N LEU A 304 -13.90 9.55 -20.40
CA LEU A 304 -14.84 9.53 -21.54
C LEU A 304 -16.24 9.94 -21.10
N GLN A 305 -16.74 9.34 -20.03
CA GLN A 305 -18.01 9.64 -19.38
C GLN A 305 -17.70 10.06 -17.94
N LEU A 306 -18.08 11.29 -17.56
CA LEU A 306 -17.73 11.90 -16.26
C LEU A 306 -18.95 12.55 -15.60
N GLU A 307 -19.24 12.14 -14.37
CA GLU A 307 -20.16 12.82 -13.45
C GLU A 307 -19.33 13.40 -12.27
N MET A 308 -19.40 14.72 -12.05
CA MET A 308 -18.51 15.39 -11.08
C MET A 308 -19.20 16.47 -10.22
N GLU A 309 -19.40 16.19 -8.93
CA GLU A 309 -19.84 17.18 -7.93
C GLU A 309 -18.65 17.87 -7.25
N VAL A 310 -18.66 19.21 -7.16
CA VAL A 310 -17.63 20.01 -6.47
C VAL A 310 -18.24 21.02 -5.49
N GLY A 311 -18.31 20.63 -4.22
CA GLY A 311 -18.84 21.45 -3.14
C GLY A 311 -18.04 22.73 -2.85
N HIS A 312 -16.70 22.64 -2.82
CA HIS A 312 -15.83 23.78 -2.53
C HIS A 312 -14.38 23.59 -3.02
N CYS A 313 -14.04 24.16 -4.18
CA CYS A 313 -12.65 24.20 -4.68
C CYS A 313 -11.99 25.58 -4.45
N LYS A 314 -10.71 25.60 -4.02
CA LYS A 314 -9.89 26.83 -3.92
C LYS A 314 -8.75 26.92 -4.93
N GLY A 315 -8.24 25.80 -5.42
CA GLY A 315 -7.21 25.79 -6.46
C GLY A 315 -7.82 25.79 -7.86
N PRO A 316 -7.00 25.56 -8.90
CA PRO A 316 -7.48 25.24 -10.23
C PRO A 316 -8.40 24.02 -10.23
N CYS A 317 -9.41 24.01 -11.10
CA CYS A 317 -10.11 22.81 -11.51
C CYS A 317 -9.97 22.66 -13.03
N SER A 318 -9.57 21.49 -13.51
CA SER A 318 -9.48 21.18 -14.93
C SER A 318 -10.19 19.85 -15.20
N VAL A 319 -11.17 19.84 -16.09
CA VAL A 319 -11.94 18.63 -16.46
C VAL A 319 -11.91 18.45 -17.97
N VAL A 320 -11.65 17.22 -18.43
CA VAL A 320 -11.59 16.88 -19.86
C VAL A 320 -12.30 15.56 -20.12
N GLY A 321 -13.22 15.50 -21.08
CA GLY A 321 -13.78 14.22 -21.53
C GLY A 321 -14.71 14.31 -22.74
N LEU A 322 -15.46 13.26 -23.04
CA LEU A 322 -16.38 13.27 -24.19
C LEU A 322 -17.80 13.66 -23.80
N GLN A 323 -18.29 13.09 -22.70
CA GLN A 323 -19.60 13.37 -22.10
C GLN A 323 -19.35 13.78 -20.64
N LEU A 324 -19.67 15.03 -20.28
CA LEU A 324 -19.45 15.58 -18.93
C LEU A 324 -20.74 16.12 -18.33
N GLU A 325 -21.05 15.72 -17.10
CA GLU A 325 -22.00 16.36 -16.20
C GLU A 325 -21.22 16.91 -14.98
N MET A 326 -21.38 18.20 -14.65
CA MET A 326 -20.55 18.84 -13.61
C MET A 326 -21.30 19.90 -12.77
N GLU A 327 -21.55 19.62 -11.48
CA GLU A 327 -22.06 20.62 -10.52
C GLU A 327 -20.91 21.28 -9.73
N VAL A 328 -20.77 22.61 -9.81
CA VAL A 328 -19.76 23.40 -9.08
C VAL A 328 -20.43 24.42 -8.16
N ARG A 329 -20.70 24.00 -6.91
CA ARG A 329 -21.30 24.86 -5.88
C ARG A 329 -20.46 26.09 -5.59
N HIS A 330 -19.14 25.92 -5.44
CA HIS A 330 -18.22 27.02 -5.12
C HIS A 330 -16.79 26.79 -5.66
N CYS A 331 -16.34 27.61 -6.61
CA CYS A 331 -14.94 27.69 -7.03
C CYS A 331 -14.31 29.05 -6.71
N LYS A 332 -13.05 29.06 -6.24
CA LYS A 332 -12.24 30.28 -6.04
C LYS A 332 -11.02 30.40 -6.93
N GLY A 333 -10.53 29.30 -7.50
CA GLY A 333 -9.46 29.30 -8.50
C GLY A 333 -10.03 29.39 -9.92
N PRO A 334 -9.17 29.23 -10.94
CA PRO A 334 -9.62 29.06 -12.32
C PRO A 334 -10.37 27.73 -12.48
N CYS A 335 -11.43 27.72 -13.27
CA CYS A 335 -12.07 26.49 -13.77
C CYS A 335 -11.85 26.39 -15.28
N SER A 336 -11.51 25.21 -15.77
CA SER A 336 -11.38 24.91 -17.20
C SER A 336 -12.06 23.57 -17.50
N VAL A 337 -13.00 23.55 -18.44
CA VAL A 337 -13.76 22.36 -18.82
C VAL A 337 -13.71 22.19 -20.34
N VAL A 338 -13.43 20.98 -20.82
CA VAL A 338 -13.34 20.67 -22.26
C VAL A 338 -14.02 19.33 -22.55
N GLY A 339 -14.98 19.31 -23.48
CA GLY A 339 -15.57 18.04 -23.93
C GLY A 339 -16.56 18.16 -25.08
N LEU A 340 -17.03 17.04 -25.63
CA LEU A 340 -17.88 17.08 -26.83
C LEU A 340 -19.34 17.40 -26.49
N GLN A 341 -19.87 16.76 -25.44
CA GLN A 341 -21.20 16.97 -24.88
C GLN A 341 -21.02 17.37 -23.41
N LEU A 342 -21.61 18.50 -23.01
CA LEU A 342 -21.31 19.20 -21.77
C LEU A 342 -22.57 19.74 -21.09
N GLU A 343 -22.83 19.30 -19.87
CA GLU A 343 -23.82 19.89 -18.96
C GLU A 343 -23.09 20.41 -17.71
N MET A 344 -23.23 21.71 -17.40
CA MET A 344 -22.41 22.36 -16.36
C MET A 344 -23.19 23.38 -15.52
N GLU A 345 -23.42 23.08 -14.24
CA GLU A 345 -24.04 24.01 -13.28
C GLU A 345 -22.97 24.69 -12.40
N VAL A 346 -22.91 26.03 -12.39
CA VAL A 346 -21.91 26.80 -11.61
C VAL A 346 -22.57 27.85 -10.73
N ARG A 347 -22.94 27.46 -9.51
CA ARG A 347 -23.59 28.36 -8.54
C ARG A 347 -22.72 29.57 -8.19
N HIS A 348 -21.43 29.36 -7.87
CA HIS A 348 -20.52 30.45 -7.49
C HIS A 348 -19.07 30.25 -7.96
N CYS A 349 -18.60 31.05 -8.93
CA CYS A 349 -17.19 31.14 -9.30
C CYS A 349 -16.57 32.51 -8.96
N LYS A 350 -15.34 32.53 -8.42
CA LYS A 350 -14.56 33.77 -8.22
C LYS A 350 -13.34 33.92 -9.13
N GLY A 351 -12.77 32.82 -9.63
CA GLY A 351 -11.72 32.87 -10.65
C GLY A 351 -12.30 32.98 -12.06
N PRO A 352 -11.46 32.90 -13.10
CA PRO A 352 -11.94 32.74 -14.46
C PRO A 352 -12.61 31.36 -14.64
N CYS A 353 -13.64 31.30 -15.48
CA CYS A 353 -14.17 30.05 -16.03
C CYS A 353 -13.91 30.00 -17.54
N SER A 354 -13.45 28.86 -18.06
CA SER A 354 -13.27 28.62 -19.49
C SER A 354 -13.92 27.29 -19.85
N VAL A 355 -14.80 27.26 -20.85
CA VAL A 355 -15.49 26.03 -21.29
C VAL A 355 -15.43 25.91 -22.81
N VAL A 356 -15.11 24.72 -23.33
CA VAL A 356 -14.94 24.45 -24.77
C VAL A 356 -15.59 23.12 -25.15
N GLY A 357 -16.45 23.11 -26.18
CA GLY A 357 -17.05 21.88 -26.68
C GLY A 357 -17.74 21.93 -28.04
N LEU A 358 -18.57 20.91 -28.33
CA LEU A 358 -19.44 20.89 -29.52
C LEU A 358 -20.89 21.19 -29.15
N GLN A 359 -21.44 20.46 -28.18
CA GLN A 359 -22.78 20.63 -27.60
C GLN A 359 -22.62 21.00 -26.13
N LEU A 360 -23.26 22.08 -25.69
CA LEU A 360 -23.03 22.67 -24.38
C LEU A 360 -24.29 23.31 -23.80
N GLU A 361 -24.63 22.89 -22.58
CA GLU A 361 -25.64 23.49 -21.71
C GLU A 361 -24.94 23.98 -20.44
N MET A 362 -25.10 25.26 -20.07
CA MET A 362 -24.33 25.86 -18.97
C MET A 362 -25.13 26.88 -18.16
N GLU A 363 -25.39 26.57 -16.89
CA GLU A 363 -25.97 27.49 -15.92
C GLU A 363 -24.90 28.17 -15.05
N VAL A 364 -24.94 29.50 -14.93
CA VAL A 364 -23.99 30.26 -14.10
C VAL A 364 -24.72 31.24 -13.17
N GLY A 365 -24.96 30.81 -11.93
CA GLY A 365 -25.61 31.63 -10.91
C GLY A 365 -24.83 32.91 -10.57
N HIS A 366 -23.53 32.80 -10.26
CA HIS A 366 -22.71 33.95 -9.86
C HIS A 366 -21.22 33.81 -10.24
N CYS A 367 -20.78 34.53 -11.27
CA CYS A 367 -19.36 34.62 -11.65
C CYS A 367 -18.76 36.00 -11.33
N LYS A 368 -17.59 36.02 -10.68
CA LYS A 368 -16.81 37.26 -10.44
C LYS A 368 -15.60 37.44 -11.34
N GLY A 369 -15.03 36.36 -11.86
CA GLY A 369 -13.92 36.42 -12.82
C GLY A 369 -14.42 36.53 -14.26
N PRO A 370 -13.49 36.46 -15.24
CA PRO A 370 -13.84 36.22 -16.64
C PRO A 370 -14.68 34.95 -16.81
N CYS A 371 -15.61 34.95 -17.76
CA CYS A 371 -16.18 33.74 -18.32
C CYS A 371 -15.88 33.71 -19.82
N SER A 372 -15.41 32.57 -20.33
CA SER A 372 -15.18 32.34 -21.76
C SER A 372 -15.80 31.00 -22.15
N VAL A 373 -16.70 30.99 -23.13
CA VAL A 373 -17.39 29.78 -23.58
C VAL A 373 -17.28 29.66 -25.10
N VAL A 374 -16.92 28.47 -25.59
CA VAL A 374 -16.79 28.16 -27.02
C VAL A 374 -17.54 26.87 -27.33
N GLY A 375 -18.57 26.91 -28.17
CA GLY A 375 -19.39 25.75 -28.54
C GLY A 375 -19.82 25.81 -30.01
N LEU A 376 -20.29 24.71 -30.59
CA LEU A 376 -21.00 24.78 -31.89
C LEU A 376 -22.50 24.99 -31.67
N GLN A 377 -23.08 24.24 -30.74
CA GLN A 377 -24.45 24.35 -30.24
C GLN A 377 -24.34 24.67 -28.76
N LEU A 378 -24.99 25.74 -28.32
CA LEU A 378 -24.76 26.33 -27.01
C LEU A 378 -26.04 26.94 -26.44
N GLU A 379 -26.39 26.52 -25.23
CA GLU A 379 -27.44 27.10 -24.40
C GLU A 379 -26.78 27.57 -23.08
N MET A 380 -26.96 28.85 -22.71
CA MET A 380 -26.23 29.43 -21.57
C MET A 380 -27.10 30.41 -20.75
N GLU A 381 -27.39 30.07 -19.49
CA GLU A 381 -28.01 30.98 -18.53
C GLU A 381 -26.98 31.64 -17.61
N VAL A 382 -27.03 32.96 -17.45
CA VAL A 382 -26.13 33.73 -16.57
C VAL A 382 -26.91 34.64 -15.63
N GLY A 383 -27.03 34.23 -14.38
CA GLY A 383 -27.70 34.99 -13.31
C GLY A 383 -26.97 36.30 -12.97
N HIS A 384 -25.65 36.24 -12.73
CA HIS A 384 -24.85 37.43 -12.38
C HIS A 384 -23.36 37.32 -12.75
N CYS A 385 -22.92 38.03 -13.79
CA CYS A 385 -21.52 38.13 -14.23
C CYS A 385 -20.91 39.49 -13.85
N LYS A 386 -19.82 39.52 -13.06
CA LYS A 386 -19.07 40.76 -12.75
C LYS A 386 -17.80 40.96 -13.57
N GLY A 387 -17.18 39.89 -14.05
CA GLY A 387 -16.07 39.98 -14.99
C GLY A 387 -16.55 40.19 -16.43
N PRO A 388 -15.63 40.20 -17.41
CA PRO A 388 -16.01 40.06 -18.81
C PRO A 388 -16.61 38.66 -19.05
N CYS A 389 -17.69 38.59 -19.82
CA CYS A 389 -18.31 37.33 -20.23
C CYS A 389 -18.26 37.25 -21.77
N SER A 390 -17.63 36.21 -22.33
CA SER A 390 -17.40 36.04 -23.78
C SER A 390 -17.91 34.69 -24.26
N VAL A 391 -18.66 34.68 -25.36
CA VAL A 391 -19.28 33.50 -25.95
C VAL A 391 -19.00 33.47 -27.46
N VAL A 392 -18.56 32.32 -27.98
CA VAL A 392 -18.25 32.12 -29.40
C VAL A 392 -18.90 30.81 -29.88
N GLY A 393 -19.59 30.83 -31.02
CA GLY A 393 -20.15 29.59 -31.59
C GLY A 393 -21.01 29.75 -32.83
N LEU A 394 -21.60 28.64 -33.30
CA LEU A 394 -22.41 28.57 -34.53
C LEU A 394 -23.90 28.84 -34.26
N GLN A 395 -24.45 28.13 -33.27
CA GLN A 395 -25.84 28.18 -32.82
C GLN A 395 -25.80 28.53 -31.32
N LEU A 396 -26.36 29.67 -30.95
CA LEU A 396 -26.16 30.32 -29.65
C LEU A 396 -27.49 30.81 -29.08
N GLU A 397 -27.92 30.24 -27.96
CA GLU A 397 -28.97 30.78 -27.10
C GLU A 397 -28.36 31.19 -25.75
N MET A 398 -28.65 32.42 -25.31
CA MET A 398 -27.98 33.01 -24.14
C MET A 398 -28.90 33.96 -23.38
N GLU A 399 -29.30 33.60 -22.15
CA GLU A 399 -30.00 34.50 -21.23
C GLU A 399 -28.99 35.11 -20.22
N VAL A 400 -28.96 36.44 -20.11
CA VAL A 400 -28.09 37.14 -19.15
C VAL A 400 -28.92 38.10 -18.30
N ARG A 401 -29.19 37.73 -17.05
CA ARG A 401 -30.00 38.55 -16.14
C ARG A 401 -29.24 39.79 -15.64
N HIS A 402 -27.95 39.67 -15.30
CA HIS A 402 -27.14 40.79 -14.80
C HIS A 402 -25.65 40.70 -15.19
N CYS A 403 -25.21 41.46 -16.19
CA CYS A 403 -23.79 41.64 -16.56
C CYS A 403 -23.26 43.00 -16.07
N LYS A 404 -22.12 43.04 -15.38
CA LYS A 404 -21.40 44.30 -15.01
C LYS A 404 -20.09 44.53 -15.78
N GLY A 405 -19.47 43.48 -16.29
CA GLY A 405 -18.37 43.60 -17.24
C GLY A 405 -18.88 43.74 -18.68
N PRO A 406 -17.99 43.81 -19.67
CA PRO A 406 -18.40 43.68 -21.06
C PRO A 406 -18.87 42.23 -21.31
N CYS A 407 -20.10 42.10 -21.79
CA CYS A 407 -20.63 40.85 -22.35
C CYS A 407 -20.47 40.88 -23.88
N SER A 408 -19.89 39.83 -24.47
CA SER A 408 -19.57 39.77 -25.91
C SER A 408 -19.97 38.40 -26.50
N VAL A 409 -20.70 38.43 -27.62
CA VAL A 409 -21.18 37.23 -28.32
C VAL A 409 -20.68 37.30 -29.77
N VAL A 410 -20.02 36.24 -30.24
CA VAL A 410 -19.48 36.15 -31.60
C VAL A 410 -20.04 34.92 -32.30
N GLY A 411 -21.01 35.13 -33.19
CA GLY A 411 -21.49 34.08 -34.09
C GLY A 411 -20.46 33.77 -35.19
N LEU A 412 -19.87 32.56 -35.16
CA LEU A 412 -19.18 31.94 -36.31
C LEU A 412 -19.09 30.39 -36.26
N GLN A 413 -18.19 29.82 -35.43
CA GLN A 413 -17.73 28.43 -35.29
C GLN A 413 -16.70 28.32 -34.11
N SER A 414 -15.63 27.50 -34.18
CA SER A 414 -14.58 27.29 -33.14
C SER A 414 -13.19 26.98 -33.74
N GLU A 415 -12.10 26.96 -32.95
CA GLU A 415 -10.69 26.96 -33.47
C GLU A 415 -9.60 26.42 -32.49
N GLN A 416 -8.44 26.03 -33.05
CA GLN A 416 -7.05 25.99 -32.50
C GLN A 416 -6.54 24.81 -31.62
N ALA A 417 -5.21 24.58 -31.65
CA ALA A 417 -4.48 23.47 -30.97
C ALA A 417 -2.98 23.81 -30.66
N HIS A 418 -2.07 22.82 -30.63
CA HIS A 418 -0.59 23.01 -30.49
C HIS A 418 0.14 21.73 -29.98
N THR A 419 1.50 21.73 -29.87
CA THR A 419 2.36 20.57 -29.49
C THR A 419 3.84 20.96 -29.20
N GLN A 420 4.75 20.01 -28.94
CA GLN A 420 6.22 20.17 -28.95
C GLN A 420 7.01 19.18 -28.03
N ALA A 421 8.36 19.33 -27.94
CA ALA A 421 9.26 18.52 -27.10
C ALA A 421 10.67 18.25 -27.71
N GLY A 422 11.56 17.50 -27.01
CA GLY A 422 12.90 17.13 -27.49
C GLY A 422 13.92 16.60 -26.45
N CYS A 423 14.96 15.79 -26.85
CA CYS A 423 16.16 15.12 -26.17
C CYS A 423 16.42 13.53 -25.50
N SER A 424 15.92 12.56 -24.52
CA SER A 424 15.16 12.36 -23.06
C SER A 424 15.38 13.03 -21.49
N VAL A 425 16.31 13.78 -20.66
CA VAL A 425 17.76 14.46 -20.27
C VAL A 425 18.99 15.22 -21.14
N ARG A 426 20.21 14.67 -21.62
CA ARG A 426 21.39 15.34 -22.47
C ARG A 426 22.34 14.54 -23.58
N ILE A 427 22.80 15.03 -24.81
CA ILE A 427 23.01 14.46 -26.31
C ILE A 427 22.00 14.45 -27.78
N PHE A 428 21.08 15.24 -28.63
CA PHE A 428 20.27 16.58 -29.16
C PHE A 428 19.82 16.66 -30.69
N PHE A 429 18.66 17.22 -31.08
CA PHE A 429 18.55 18.01 -32.36
C PHE A 429 18.11 17.26 -33.66
N VAL A 430 18.28 15.95 -33.73
CA VAL A 430 17.18 15.00 -34.07
C VAL A 430 16.08 15.25 -33.04
N ILE A 431 16.03 14.38 -32.01
CA ILE A 431 16.07 14.83 -30.59
C ILE A 431 17.14 14.37 -29.42
N ASN A 432 17.85 13.25 -28.84
CA ASN A 432 18.23 11.69 -28.58
C ASN A 432 17.69 10.84 -27.39
N GLY A 433 18.53 10.18 -26.56
CA GLY A 433 19.92 9.76 -26.77
C GLY A 433 21.05 10.78 -27.08
N PRO A 434 21.27 11.85 -26.28
CA PRO A 434 20.29 12.91 -25.83
C PRO A 434 19.98 14.47 -26.17
N THR A 435 20.57 15.65 -25.74
CA THR A 435 21.28 16.90 -26.42
C THR A 435 22.77 17.01 -27.30
N SER A 436 23.36 16.56 -28.55
CA SER A 436 23.17 15.97 -30.06
C SER A 436 22.65 14.46 -30.63
N ASN A 437 21.38 14.14 -31.14
CA ASN A 437 20.44 12.89 -31.23
C ASN A 437 18.79 13.13 -31.40
N PHE A 438 17.65 12.23 -31.28
CA PHE A 438 16.16 11.91 -30.59
C PHE A 438 15.06 12.45 -29.32
N SER A 439 15.13 12.84 -27.93
CA SER A 439 13.96 13.13 -26.83
C SER A 439 13.72 13.97 -25.30
N ARG A 440 14.39 14.64 -24.17
CA ARG A 440 15.78 15.10 -23.41
C ARG A 440 17.36 14.35 -23.18
N MET A 441 17.70 13.03 -22.69
CA MET A 441 18.67 12.01 -22.02
C MET A 441 18.66 11.63 -20.50
N ILE A 442 19.78 11.46 -19.78
CA ILE A 442 21.23 11.69 -20.05
C ILE A 442 22.02 10.46 -20.53
N GLY A 443 23.17 10.67 -21.17
CA GLY A 443 24.12 9.60 -21.56
C GLY A 443 25.58 9.90 -21.20
N PRO A 444 26.49 8.92 -21.36
CA PRO A 444 27.91 9.01 -20.96
C PRO A 444 28.05 8.84 -19.44
N THR A 445 29.14 8.20 -18.98
CA THR A 445 29.28 7.60 -17.64
C THR A 445 30.09 8.42 -16.64
N VAL A 446 31.25 9.04 -16.90
CA VAL A 446 32.22 8.89 -18.01
C VAL A 446 33.59 8.48 -17.41
N HIS A 447 33.55 7.57 -16.42
CA HIS A 447 34.64 7.26 -15.47
C HIS A 447 35.86 6.56 -16.08
N PHE A 448 35.71 5.91 -17.23
CA PHE A 448 36.67 5.00 -17.84
C PHE A 448 36.90 5.15 -19.37
N PRO A 449 35.93 5.52 -20.25
CA PRO A 449 34.55 5.96 -20.01
C PRO A 449 33.63 4.99 -19.26
#